data_AF-A0AAV2MDI6-F1
#
_entry.id   AF-A0AAV2MDI6-F1
#
_cell.length_a   1.000
_cell.length_b   1.000
_cell.length_c   1.000
_cell.angle_alpha   90.00
_cell.angle_beta   90.00
_cell.angle_gamma   90.00
#
_symmetry.space_group_name_H-M   'P 1'
#
loop_
_entity.id
_entity.type
_entity.pdbx_description
1 polymer ?
#
loop_
_entity_poly.entity_id
_entity_poly.type
_entity_poly.pdbx_seq_one_letter_code
_entity_poly.pdbx_strand_id
1 'polypeptide(L)'
;MDFSFCIGILFAILKEAALRSDLMFAAPGDRVTLPCPVARGSSCTSVSWTRADPLFALINPGQVMDPNVTLLSDCSLLIKHMDHSYPAVYICENGKKTWNVELQFLNITKNQENPVELQCYINNHRGLSPCTEPGLRVMWVAEDNSPLRGQRFQIHNVSNCFFKLHFHWQKQTDHLRRWRCQVQVNGSVKATASYLTTAADGKEEVFAAVVIAQMDAERHNATLSCVLTCACDPCDSDFNLTWSEADNTFINSDLIVRNRSLLIKFWIPVASLGRGDVVCSALREGVPVVTKKWCYNKSSPLRALAWIAVPIVILCCVSVVYYRKRRRKDSD
;
A
#
# COMPACT_ATOMS: atom_id res chain seq x y z
N MET A 1 72.39 18.18 -4.78
CA MET A 1 72.51 17.64 -3.41
C MET A 1 71.61 18.46 -2.48
N ASP A 2 70.32 18.63 -2.70
CA ASP A 2 69.16 17.73 -2.93
C ASP A 2 68.17 17.83 -1.75
N PHE A 3 67.64 19.05 -1.58
CA PHE A 3 66.44 19.32 -0.77
C PHE A 3 65.16 18.72 -1.38
N SER A 4 65.26 18.10 -2.56
CA SER A 4 64.14 17.52 -3.31
C SER A 4 63.71 16.13 -2.80
N PHE A 5 64.56 15.44 -2.02
CA PHE A 5 64.27 14.06 -1.57
C PHE A 5 63.38 13.98 -0.32
N CYS A 6 63.27 15.04 0.50
CA CYS A 6 62.46 15.00 1.72
C CYS A 6 60.97 15.32 1.49
N ILE A 7 60.62 16.04 0.42
CA ILE A 7 59.21 16.35 0.11
C ILE A 7 58.52 15.15 -0.55
N GLY A 8 59.26 14.33 -1.33
CA GLY A 8 58.74 13.10 -1.92
C GLY A 8 58.44 11.99 -0.90
N ILE A 9 59.15 11.95 0.23
CA ILE A 9 58.93 10.95 1.29
C ILE A 9 57.80 11.39 2.24
N LEU A 10 57.55 12.70 2.41
CA LEU A 10 56.42 13.18 3.20
C LEU A 10 55.07 13.00 2.50
N PHE A 11 55.02 13.05 1.16
CA PHE A 11 53.80 12.72 0.39
C PHE A 11 53.52 11.23 0.26
N ALA A 12 54.46 10.35 0.63
CA ALA A 12 54.27 8.91 0.61
C ALA A 12 53.66 8.34 1.92
N ILE A 13 53.58 9.13 3.00
CA ILE A 13 53.17 8.64 4.34
C ILE A 13 51.77 9.13 4.77
N LEU A 14 51.07 9.90 3.94
CA LEU A 14 49.62 10.13 4.07
C LEU A 14 48.87 9.59 2.84
N LYS A 15 49.11 8.32 2.50
CA LYS A 15 48.00 7.51 2.03
C LYS A 15 47.21 7.14 3.26
N GLU A 16 46.25 7.97 3.62
CA GLU A 16 45.06 7.49 4.33
C GLU A 16 44.64 6.22 3.59
N ALA A 17 44.88 5.07 4.22
CA ALA A 17 44.21 3.86 3.80
C ALA A 17 42.73 4.20 3.97
N ALA A 18 42.08 4.61 2.89
CA ALA A 18 40.64 4.76 2.84
C ALA A 18 40.10 3.42 3.35
N LEU A 19 39.64 3.39 4.61
CA LEU A 19 38.93 2.23 5.13
C LEU A 19 37.76 2.06 4.18
N ARG A 20 37.80 1.01 3.36
CA ARG A 20 36.75 0.72 2.40
C ARG A 20 35.51 0.37 3.20
N SER A 21 34.61 1.34 3.35
CA SER A 21 33.28 1.14 3.91
C SER A 21 32.39 0.50 2.86
N ASP A 22 31.68 -0.56 3.21
CA ASP A 22 30.59 -1.06 2.36
C ASP A 22 29.35 -0.21 2.60
N LEU A 23 28.74 0.30 1.53
CA LEU A 23 27.53 1.10 1.61
C LEU A 23 26.28 0.24 1.40
N MET A 24 25.35 0.34 2.35
CA MET A 24 24.07 -0.38 2.34
C MET A 24 22.89 0.58 2.52
N PHE A 25 21.73 0.17 2.01
CA PHE A 25 20.50 0.95 2.07
C PHE A 25 19.38 0.11 2.67
N ALA A 26 18.49 0.78 3.40
CA ALA A 26 17.30 0.17 3.98
C ALA A 26 16.14 1.17 3.99
N ALA A 27 14.92 0.65 4.14
CA ALA A 27 13.70 1.42 4.36
C ALA A 27 13.00 0.95 5.66
N PRO A 28 12.00 1.70 6.17
CA PRO A 28 11.25 1.29 7.35
C PRO A 28 10.66 -0.13 7.20
N GLY A 29 10.89 -0.97 8.21
CA GLY A 29 10.40 -2.35 8.26
C GLY A 29 11.24 -3.38 7.51
N ASP A 30 12.29 -2.96 6.79
CA ASP A 30 13.20 -3.88 6.11
C ASP A 30 13.94 -4.78 7.10
N ARG A 31 14.42 -5.92 6.58
CA ARG A 31 15.37 -6.82 7.25
C ARG A 31 16.69 -6.80 6.49
N VAL A 32 17.77 -6.43 7.15
CA VAL A 32 19.05 -6.13 6.49
C VAL A 32 20.18 -6.96 7.08
N THR A 33 21.04 -7.49 6.21
CA THR A 33 22.24 -8.23 6.60
C THR A 33 23.48 -7.41 6.26
N LEU A 34 24.21 -6.98 7.29
CA LEU A 34 25.48 -6.28 7.14
C LEU A 34 26.61 -7.30 7.05
N PRO A 35 27.43 -7.27 5.99
CA PRO A 35 28.48 -8.26 5.79
C PRO A 35 29.61 -8.03 6.78
N CYS A 36 30.13 -9.12 7.36
CA CYS A 36 31.45 -9.11 7.96
C CYS A 36 32.35 -10.06 7.16
N PRO A 37 33.38 -9.57 6.46
CA PRO A 37 34.24 -10.43 5.66
C PRO A 37 35.20 -11.23 6.56
N VAL A 38 34.77 -12.43 6.91
CA VAL A 38 35.58 -13.41 7.66
C VAL A 38 35.98 -14.58 6.76
N ALA A 39 37.12 -15.20 7.05
CA ALA A 39 37.57 -16.38 6.31
C ALA A 39 36.52 -17.49 6.43
N ARG A 40 36.12 -18.10 5.31
CA ARG A 40 35.11 -19.17 5.32
C ARG A 40 35.54 -20.30 6.27
N GLY A 41 34.65 -20.67 7.20
CA GLY A 41 34.89 -21.72 8.20
C GLY A 41 35.53 -21.22 9.51
N SER A 42 35.79 -19.91 9.67
CA SER A 42 36.20 -19.36 10.96
C SER A 42 35.03 -19.28 11.94
N SER A 43 35.29 -19.57 13.21
CA SER A 43 34.34 -19.35 14.30
C SER A 43 34.05 -17.85 14.49
N CYS A 44 32.78 -17.50 14.69
CA CYS A 44 32.37 -16.12 15.00
C CYS A 44 32.57 -15.74 16.48
N THR A 45 33.17 -16.61 17.28
CA THR A 45 33.36 -16.40 18.73
C THR A 45 34.16 -15.16 19.08
N SER A 46 35.07 -14.71 18.21
CA SER A 46 35.89 -13.51 18.39
C SER A 46 35.34 -12.28 17.67
N VAL A 47 34.18 -12.39 17.04
CA VAL A 47 33.58 -11.29 16.26
C VAL A 47 32.77 -10.39 17.18
N SER A 48 33.03 -9.09 17.08
CA SER A 48 32.22 -8.04 17.70
C SER A 48 31.56 -7.17 16.63
N TRP A 49 30.40 -6.64 16.97
CA TRP A 49 29.71 -5.63 16.18
C TRP A 49 29.39 -4.42 17.05
N THR A 50 29.82 -3.26 16.58
CA THR A 50 29.65 -1.99 17.29
C THR A 50 28.99 -0.98 16.35
N ARG A 51 28.03 -0.23 16.85
CA ARG A 51 27.48 0.95 16.20
C ARG A 51 28.31 2.16 16.62
N ALA A 52 28.70 3.03 15.70
CA ALA A 52 29.62 4.13 15.99
C ALA A 52 28.97 5.40 16.59
N ASP A 53 27.72 5.72 16.22
CA ASP A 53 27.03 6.95 16.69
C ASP A 53 25.53 6.68 16.99
N PRO A 54 25.11 6.71 18.28
CA PRO A 54 25.97 6.68 19.46
C PRO A 54 26.79 5.38 19.52
N LEU A 55 27.96 5.43 20.16
CA LEU A 55 28.82 4.26 20.32
C LEU A 55 28.12 3.20 21.18
N PHE A 56 27.75 2.06 20.60
CA PHE A 56 27.03 1.00 21.31
C PHE A 56 27.42 -0.38 20.78
N ALA A 57 27.78 -1.29 21.69
CA ALA A 57 28.08 -2.68 21.35
C ALA A 57 26.77 -3.44 21.08
N LEU A 58 26.61 -3.94 19.87
CA LEU A 58 25.45 -4.75 19.45
C LEU A 58 25.70 -6.22 19.73
N ILE A 59 26.93 -6.66 19.45
CA ILE A 59 27.41 -8.01 19.72
C ILE A 59 28.78 -7.88 20.36
N ASN A 60 28.90 -8.39 21.57
CA ASN A 60 30.19 -8.70 22.17
C ASN A 60 30.51 -10.18 21.92
N PRO A 61 31.80 -10.56 21.86
CA PRO A 61 32.20 -11.95 21.76
C PRO A 61 31.40 -12.85 22.73
N GLY A 62 30.53 -13.71 22.18
CA GLY A 62 29.70 -14.63 22.94
C GLY A 62 28.36 -14.09 23.48
N GLN A 63 27.99 -12.82 23.25
CA GLN A 63 26.74 -12.23 23.75
C GLN A 63 26.11 -11.20 22.80
N VAL A 64 24.81 -11.38 22.53
CA VAL A 64 23.99 -10.40 21.79
C VAL A 64 23.40 -9.39 22.79
N MET A 65 23.64 -8.11 22.57
CA MET A 65 23.21 -7.02 23.45
C MET A 65 21.91 -6.36 22.98
N ASP A 66 21.69 -6.32 21.65
CA ASP A 66 20.49 -5.76 21.05
C ASP A 66 19.53 -6.90 20.62
N PRO A 67 18.27 -6.93 21.11
CA PRO A 67 17.32 -7.99 20.77
C PRO A 67 16.89 -7.98 19.29
N ASN A 68 17.00 -6.84 18.61
CA ASN A 68 16.64 -6.68 17.20
C ASN A 68 17.73 -7.17 16.25
N VAL A 69 18.92 -7.50 16.75
CA VAL A 69 20.01 -8.03 15.93
C VAL A 69 20.24 -9.52 16.19
N THR A 70 20.92 -10.16 15.24
CA THR A 70 21.33 -11.57 15.31
C THR A 70 22.63 -11.75 14.55
N LEU A 71 23.53 -12.60 15.08
CA LEU A 71 24.72 -13.02 14.36
C LEU A 71 24.38 -14.21 13.47
N LEU A 72 24.76 -14.14 12.20
CA LEU A 72 24.61 -15.25 11.25
C LEU A 72 25.83 -16.18 11.29
N SER A 73 25.72 -17.34 10.65
CA SER A 73 26.79 -18.36 10.63
C SER A 73 28.06 -17.93 9.88
N ASP A 74 27.95 -16.93 9.01
CA ASP A 74 29.06 -16.28 8.31
C ASP A 74 29.58 -15.05 9.06
N CYS A 75 29.13 -14.84 10.30
CA CYS A 75 29.43 -13.71 11.17
C CYS A 75 28.88 -12.35 10.69
N SER A 76 28.05 -12.34 9.66
CA SER A 76 27.30 -11.17 9.24
C SER A 76 26.26 -10.79 10.30
N LEU A 77 25.98 -9.49 10.42
CA LEU A 77 24.99 -8.96 11.36
C LEU A 77 23.63 -8.85 10.66
N LEU A 78 22.63 -9.54 11.18
CA LEU A 78 21.26 -9.41 10.72
C LEU A 78 20.48 -8.48 11.65
N ILE A 79 19.98 -7.37 11.10
CA ILE A 79 19.00 -6.49 11.76
C ILE A 79 17.60 -6.91 11.32
N LYS A 80 16.73 -7.28 12.27
CA LYS A 80 15.43 -7.90 12.00
C LYS A 80 14.37 -6.90 11.55
N HIS A 81 14.33 -5.72 12.17
CA HIS A 81 13.34 -4.69 11.90
C HIS A 81 13.99 -3.31 11.83
N MET A 82 14.05 -2.72 10.64
CA MET A 82 14.62 -1.40 10.42
C MET A 82 13.68 -0.28 10.84
N ASP A 83 14.18 0.65 11.64
CA ASP A 83 13.50 1.90 11.99
C ASP A 83 14.46 3.10 11.85
N HIS A 84 13.98 4.30 12.18
CA HIS A 84 14.73 5.56 12.05
C HIS A 84 15.96 5.65 12.95
N SER A 85 16.10 4.77 13.95
CA SER A 85 17.22 4.75 14.88
C SER A 85 18.40 3.94 14.37
N TYR A 86 18.24 2.91 13.54
CA TYR A 86 19.34 2.06 13.03
C TYR A 86 20.28 2.67 11.96
N PRO A 87 20.01 3.78 11.27
CA PRO A 87 20.96 4.31 10.29
C PRO A 87 22.23 4.78 11.02
N ALA A 88 23.39 4.21 10.68
CA ALA A 88 24.66 4.48 11.35
C ALA A 88 25.84 3.86 10.57
N VAL A 89 27.05 4.17 11.03
CA VAL A 89 28.24 3.36 10.71
C VAL A 89 28.32 2.20 11.69
N TYR A 90 28.39 0.99 11.15
CA TYR A 90 28.58 -0.25 11.89
C TYR A 90 30.00 -0.74 11.69
N ILE A 91 30.59 -1.27 12.74
CA ILE A 91 31.97 -1.71 12.77
C ILE A 91 31.96 -3.19 13.14
N CYS A 92 32.43 -4.03 12.22
CA CYS A 92 32.74 -5.42 12.52
C CYS A 92 34.22 -5.55 12.84
N GLU A 93 34.54 -6.19 13.96
CA GLU A 93 35.92 -6.52 14.31
C GLU A 93 36.05 -8.02 14.54
N ASN A 94 37.15 -8.60 14.07
CA ASN A 94 37.48 -10.01 14.31
C ASN A 94 38.89 -10.17 14.90
N GLY A 95 39.27 -9.28 15.81
CA GLY A 95 40.56 -9.28 16.53
C GLY A 95 41.83 -9.02 15.69
N LYS A 96 41.75 -9.11 14.36
CA LYS A 96 42.88 -8.86 13.43
C LYS A 96 42.63 -7.72 12.45
N LYS A 97 41.37 -7.46 12.14
CA LYS A 97 40.92 -6.52 11.11
C LYS A 97 39.57 -5.94 11.52
N THR A 98 39.34 -4.72 11.04
CA THR A 98 38.15 -3.93 11.26
C THR A 98 37.53 -3.61 9.91
N TRP A 99 36.20 -3.74 9.80
CA TRP A 99 35.43 -3.41 8.62
C TRP A 99 34.26 -2.53 8.96
N ASN A 100 34.09 -1.47 8.17
CA ASN A 100 33.02 -0.52 8.35
C ASN A 100 31.92 -0.78 7.34
N VAL A 101 30.67 -0.72 7.80
CA VAL A 101 29.48 -0.78 6.96
C VAL A 101 28.64 0.45 7.23
N GLU A 102 28.43 1.26 6.21
CA GLU A 102 27.58 2.44 6.29
C GLU A 102 26.16 2.05 5.91
N LEU A 103 25.23 2.14 6.87
CA LEU A 103 23.83 1.82 6.65
C LEU A 103 23.02 3.10 6.52
N GLN A 104 22.61 3.39 5.29
CA GLN A 104 21.76 4.53 4.95
C GLN A 104 20.27 4.14 4.93
N PHE A 105 19.42 5.13 5.15
CA PHE A 105 17.99 4.91 5.35
C PHE A 105 17.14 5.79 4.45
N LEU A 106 16.35 5.14 3.62
CA LEU A 106 15.40 5.75 2.71
C LEU A 106 14.08 5.99 3.44
N ASN A 107 13.62 7.24 3.44
CA ASN A 107 12.37 7.61 4.08
C ASN A 107 11.46 8.41 3.14
N ILE A 108 10.16 8.38 3.44
CA ILE A 108 9.16 9.23 2.80
C ILE A 108 8.45 10.04 3.88
N THR A 109 8.37 11.35 3.70
CA THR A 109 7.56 12.24 4.54
C THR A 109 6.55 13.02 3.70
N LYS A 110 5.40 13.32 4.29
CA LYS A 110 4.43 14.26 3.73
C LYS A 110 4.75 15.65 4.26
N ASN A 111 5.04 16.59 3.37
CA ASN A 111 5.36 17.96 3.72
C ASN A 111 4.14 18.89 3.60
N GLN A 112 3.31 18.68 2.58
CA GLN A 112 2.12 19.48 2.32
C GLN A 112 0.96 18.60 1.85
N GLU A 113 -0.27 19.03 2.12
CA GLU A 113 -1.49 18.28 1.83
C GLU A 113 -2.24 18.73 0.56
N ASN A 114 -2.16 20.01 0.18
CA ASN A 114 -2.75 20.48 -1.06
C ASN A 114 -1.96 21.67 -1.69
N PRO A 115 -1.39 21.51 -2.90
CA PRO A 115 -1.13 20.22 -3.54
C PRO A 115 -0.30 19.32 -2.63
N VAL A 116 -0.44 18.01 -2.78
CA VAL A 116 0.28 17.05 -1.94
C VAL A 116 1.75 17.12 -2.32
N GLU A 117 2.60 17.30 -1.32
CA GLU A 117 4.04 17.20 -1.47
C GLU A 117 4.54 16.02 -0.63
N LEU A 118 4.99 14.97 -1.31
CA LEU A 118 5.75 13.90 -0.68
C LEU A 118 7.24 14.12 -0.94
N GLN A 119 8.04 13.97 0.10
CA GLN A 119 9.49 14.07 0.04
C GLN A 119 10.07 12.68 0.27
N CYS A 120 10.88 12.22 -0.67
CA CYS A 120 11.66 11.00 -0.53
C CYS A 120 13.12 11.36 -0.36
N TYR A 121 13.74 10.83 0.69
CA TYR A 121 15.10 11.19 1.02
C TYR A 121 15.88 10.08 1.69
N ILE A 122 17.20 10.11 1.47
CA ILE A 122 18.14 9.29 2.23
C ILE A 122 18.64 10.10 3.43
N ASN A 123 18.50 9.55 4.62
CA ASN A 123 18.74 10.24 5.87
C ASN A 123 20.22 10.63 6.03
N ASN A 124 20.49 11.82 6.58
CA ASN A 124 21.83 12.40 6.72
C ASN A 124 22.36 12.29 8.16
N HIS A 125 22.27 11.09 8.76
CA HIS A 125 22.85 10.87 10.09
C HIS A 125 24.33 11.26 10.12
N ARG A 126 24.77 11.84 11.23
CA ARG A 126 26.16 12.30 11.39
C ARG A 126 27.12 11.13 11.17
N GLY A 127 28.21 11.38 10.46
CA GLY A 127 29.23 10.38 10.15
C GLY A 127 28.93 9.47 8.96
N LEU A 128 27.76 9.57 8.32
CA LEU A 128 27.49 8.87 7.06
C LEU A 128 28.07 9.64 5.86
N SER A 129 28.53 8.90 4.84
CA SER A 129 29.04 9.49 3.61
C SER A 129 27.98 10.36 2.92
N PRO A 130 28.40 11.48 2.30
CA PRO A 130 27.49 12.29 1.52
C PRO A 130 26.89 11.49 0.35
N CYS A 131 25.76 11.95 -0.14
CA CYS A 131 25.02 11.37 -1.25
C CYS A 131 25.68 11.59 -2.62
N THR A 132 26.93 11.14 -2.74
CA THR A 132 27.81 11.36 -3.88
C THR A 132 28.18 10.06 -4.59
N GLU A 133 27.60 8.93 -4.18
CA GLU A 133 27.92 7.65 -4.80
C GLU A 133 27.59 7.63 -6.30
N PRO A 134 28.57 7.27 -7.15
CA PRO A 134 28.35 7.18 -8.59
C PRO A 134 27.24 6.17 -8.91
N GLY A 135 26.33 6.57 -9.80
CA GLY A 135 25.23 5.70 -10.23
C GLY A 135 24.12 5.51 -9.20
N LEU A 136 24.17 6.21 -8.05
CA LEU A 136 23.05 6.31 -7.12
C LEU A 136 21.94 7.16 -7.71
N ARG A 137 20.71 6.63 -7.68
CA ARG A 137 19.50 7.32 -8.14
C ARG A 137 18.35 6.99 -7.21
N VAL A 138 17.65 8.02 -6.75
CA VAL A 138 16.37 7.88 -6.07
C VAL A 138 15.24 8.19 -7.05
N MET A 139 14.17 7.41 -7.03
CA MET A 139 13.03 7.62 -7.93
C MET A 139 11.69 7.23 -7.32
N TRP A 140 10.65 7.96 -7.75
CA TRP A 140 9.27 7.66 -7.44
C TRP A 140 8.69 6.68 -8.45
N VAL A 141 7.99 5.67 -7.94
CA VAL A 141 7.31 4.65 -8.73
C VAL A 141 5.90 4.42 -8.20
N ALA A 142 5.04 3.88 -9.06
CA ALA A 142 3.71 3.44 -8.68
C ALA A 142 3.78 2.18 -7.79
N GLU A 143 2.62 1.76 -7.31
CA GLU A 143 2.51 0.56 -6.47
C GLU A 143 3.02 -0.70 -7.18
N ASP A 144 2.77 -0.86 -8.48
CA ASP A 144 3.25 -1.98 -9.29
C ASP A 144 4.74 -1.85 -9.71
N ASN A 145 5.48 -0.89 -9.16
CA ASN A 145 6.84 -0.50 -9.55
C ASN A 145 6.96 0.06 -10.97
N SER A 146 5.85 0.36 -11.65
CA SER A 146 5.90 1.08 -12.92
C SER A 146 6.29 2.54 -12.71
N PRO A 147 6.94 3.18 -13.69
CA PRO A 147 7.23 4.61 -13.62
C PRO A 147 5.94 5.41 -13.49
N LEU A 148 5.92 6.43 -12.63
CA LEU A 148 4.81 7.39 -12.59
C LEU A 148 4.75 8.15 -13.91
N ARG A 149 3.64 8.00 -14.65
CA ARG A 149 3.40 8.63 -15.96
C ARG A 149 2.25 9.60 -15.89
N GLY A 150 2.32 10.65 -16.70
CA GLY A 150 1.26 11.65 -16.85
C GLY A 150 1.61 12.99 -16.21
N GLN A 151 0.98 14.05 -16.72
CA GLN A 151 1.24 15.43 -16.29
C GLN A 151 0.79 15.73 -14.86
N ARG A 152 -0.03 14.86 -14.26
CA ARG A 152 -0.50 15.00 -12.88
C ARG A 152 0.61 14.87 -11.84
N PHE A 153 1.74 14.26 -12.23
CA PHE A 153 2.89 14.03 -11.35
C PHE A 153 4.01 14.98 -11.72
N GLN A 154 4.34 15.88 -10.81
CA GLN A 154 5.49 16.76 -10.92
C GLN A 154 6.58 16.23 -10.00
N ILE A 155 7.60 15.62 -10.59
CA ILE A 155 8.76 15.10 -9.87
C ILE A 155 9.86 16.15 -9.94
N HIS A 156 10.25 16.67 -8.78
CA HIS A 156 11.36 17.61 -8.66
C HIS A 156 12.56 16.92 -8.04
N ASN A 157 13.65 16.85 -8.80
CA ASN A 157 14.95 16.40 -8.32
C ASN A 157 15.69 17.61 -7.72
N VAL A 158 15.86 17.60 -6.41
CA VAL A 158 16.64 18.64 -5.71
C VAL A 158 18.09 18.18 -5.57
N SER A 159 18.31 16.90 -5.26
CA SER A 159 19.62 16.25 -5.23
C SER A 159 19.49 14.75 -5.44
N ASN A 160 20.61 14.06 -5.63
CA ASN A 160 20.64 12.60 -5.81
C ASN A 160 20.00 11.80 -4.66
N CYS A 161 19.79 12.41 -3.50
CA CYS A 161 19.16 11.80 -2.33
C CYS A 161 17.95 12.55 -1.81
N PHE A 162 17.45 13.55 -2.55
CA PHE A 162 16.27 14.32 -2.13
C PHE A 162 15.38 14.61 -3.33
N PHE A 163 14.24 13.93 -3.38
CA PHE A 163 13.28 14.02 -4.46
C PHE A 163 11.91 14.38 -3.92
N LYS A 164 11.25 15.32 -4.58
CA LYS A 164 9.88 15.69 -4.26
C LYS A 164 8.93 15.17 -5.33
N LEU A 165 7.79 14.65 -4.87
CA LEU A 165 6.65 14.32 -5.71
C LEU A 165 5.52 15.26 -5.35
N HIS A 166 5.12 16.09 -6.32
CA HIS A 166 4.00 17.00 -6.22
C HIS A 166 2.86 16.47 -7.08
N PHE A 167 1.66 16.39 -6.50
CA PHE A 167 0.45 16.04 -7.23
C PHE A 167 -0.77 16.68 -6.56
N HIS A 168 -1.78 16.98 -7.36
CA HIS A 168 -3.07 17.37 -6.82
C HIS A 168 -3.77 16.14 -6.24
N TRP A 169 -4.13 16.20 -4.96
CA TRP A 169 -4.85 15.11 -4.30
C TRP A 169 -6.17 14.85 -5.01
N GLN A 170 -6.32 13.64 -5.54
CA GLN A 170 -7.59 13.18 -6.08
C GLN A 170 -8.16 12.15 -5.11
N LYS A 171 -9.09 12.58 -4.25
CA LYS A 171 -9.66 11.75 -3.17
C LYS A 171 -10.17 10.40 -3.68
N GLN A 172 -10.68 10.34 -4.90
CA GLN A 172 -11.19 9.12 -5.52
C GLN A 172 -10.08 8.15 -5.98
N THR A 173 -8.92 8.62 -6.46
CA THR A 173 -7.83 7.77 -7.03
C THR A 173 -6.68 7.52 -6.06
N ASP A 174 -6.43 8.47 -5.16
CA ASP A 174 -5.24 8.48 -4.31
C ASP A 174 -5.57 8.06 -2.86
N HIS A 175 -6.85 7.82 -2.52
CA HIS A 175 -7.23 7.21 -1.25
C HIS A 175 -6.75 5.76 -1.17
N LEU A 176 -6.03 5.44 -0.09
CA LEU A 176 -5.37 4.14 0.14
C LEU A 176 -4.36 3.75 -0.95
N ARG A 177 -3.93 4.71 -1.77
CA ARG A 177 -2.89 4.47 -2.76
C ARG A 177 -1.53 4.39 -2.08
N ARG A 178 -0.73 3.41 -2.46
CA ARG A 178 0.64 3.27 -1.98
C ARG A 178 1.62 3.90 -2.96
N TRP A 179 2.28 4.96 -2.51
CA TRP A 179 3.39 5.60 -3.21
C TRP A 179 4.69 4.92 -2.82
N ARG A 180 5.53 4.63 -3.81
CA ARG A 180 6.81 3.97 -3.57
C ARG A 180 7.95 4.86 -4.03
N CYS A 181 9.01 4.87 -3.23
CA CYS A 181 10.25 5.50 -3.58
C CYS A 181 11.38 4.47 -3.47
N GLN A 182 12.24 4.41 -4.47
CA GLN A 182 13.30 3.42 -4.57
C GLN A 182 14.66 4.09 -4.63
N VAL A 183 15.63 3.50 -3.93
CA VAL A 183 17.06 3.75 -4.16
C VAL A 183 17.58 2.70 -5.11
N GLN A 184 18.23 3.15 -6.18
CA GLN A 184 18.91 2.30 -7.15
C GLN A 184 20.38 2.68 -7.19
N VAL A 185 21.25 1.67 -7.26
CA VAL A 185 22.68 1.84 -7.49
C VAL A 185 23.05 1.00 -8.69
N ASN A 186 23.58 1.65 -9.74
CA ASN A 186 23.91 1.01 -11.02
C ASN A 186 22.73 0.22 -11.62
N GLY A 187 21.51 0.76 -11.49
CA GLY A 187 20.27 0.15 -11.99
C GLY A 187 19.68 -0.96 -11.12
N SER A 188 20.39 -1.44 -10.09
CA SER A 188 19.86 -2.40 -9.13
C SER A 188 19.12 -1.67 -8.02
N VAL A 189 17.86 -2.03 -7.77
CA VAL A 189 17.11 -1.58 -6.58
C VAL A 189 17.81 -2.09 -5.33
N LYS A 190 18.05 -1.19 -4.36
CA LYS A 190 18.71 -1.49 -3.08
C LYS A 190 17.75 -1.40 -1.89
N ALA A 191 16.84 -0.43 -1.90
CA ALA A 191 15.81 -0.26 -0.87
C ALA A 191 14.56 0.39 -1.47
N THR A 192 13.39 0.12 -0.87
CA THR A 192 12.10 0.69 -1.30
C THR A 192 11.29 1.16 -0.09
N ALA A 193 11.07 2.46 0.02
CA ALA A 193 10.16 3.03 1.00
C ALA A 193 8.74 3.11 0.42
N SER A 194 7.74 2.98 1.27
CA SER A 194 6.32 3.06 0.89
C SER A 194 5.58 4.07 1.77
N TYR A 195 4.73 4.87 1.16
CA TYR A 195 3.83 5.80 1.86
C TYR A 195 2.39 5.54 1.42
N LEU A 196 1.52 5.29 2.40
CA LEU A 196 0.09 5.11 2.16
C LEU A 196 -0.61 6.45 2.32
N THR A 197 -1.28 6.89 1.26
CA THR A 197 -2.10 8.08 1.34
C THR A 197 -3.47 7.75 1.91
N THR A 198 -3.85 8.42 3.01
CA THR A 198 -5.16 8.26 3.65
C THR A 198 -5.93 9.57 3.55
N ALA A 199 -7.22 9.50 3.24
CA ALA A 199 -8.08 10.68 3.36
C ALA A 199 -8.21 11.02 4.85
N ALA A 200 -7.96 12.27 5.23
CA ALA A 200 -8.14 12.74 6.61
C ALA A 200 -9.59 12.51 7.10
N ASP A 201 -10.56 12.50 6.18
CA ASP A 201 -11.93 12.09 6.45
C ASP A 201 -12.04 10.58 6.24
N GLY A 202 -11.76 9.80 7.28
CA GLY A 202 -11.94 8.35 7.33
C GLY A 202 -13.40 7.91 7.18
N LYS A 203 -14.02 8.20 6.03
CA LYS A 203 -15.22 7.52 5.55
C LYS A 203 -14.78 6.62 4.40
N GLU A 204 -14.67 5.34 4.70
CA GLU A 204 -14.63 4.25 3.73
C GLU A 204 -15.71 4.53 2.67
N GLU A 205 -15.32 4.78 1.41
CA GLU A 205 -16.27 4.97 0.32
C GLU A 205 -16.94 3.61 0.04
N VAL A 206 -18.09 3.39 0.66
CA VAL A 206 -18.92 2.21 0.42
C VAL A 206 -19.62 2.38 -0.93
N PHE A 207 -19.08 1.77 -1.97
CA PHE A 207 -19.75 1.65 -3.26
C PHE A 207 -20.83 0.56 -3.17
N ALA A 208 -22.10 0.94 -3.31
CA ALA A 208 -23.20 -0.02 -3.36
C ALA A 208 -23.63 -0.25 -4.81
N ALA A 209 -23.28 -1.41 -5.38
CA ALA A 209 -23.87 -1.89 -6.62
C ALA A 209 -25.16 -2.66 -6.32
N VAL A 210 -26.29 -2.11 -6.77
CA VAL A 210 -27.62 -2.76 -6.63
C VAL A 210 -28.12 -3.16 -8.01
N VAL A 211 -28.56 -4.41 -8.13
CA VAL A 211 -29.27 -4.91 -9.32
C VAL A 211 -30.77 -4.93 -9.02
N ILE A 212 -31.53 -4.14 -9.77
CA ILE A 212 -33.00 -4.09 -9.67
C ILE A 212 -33.58 -4.76 -10.91
N ALA A 213 -34.49 -5.73 -10.72
CA ALA A 213 -35.22 -6.37 -11.80
C ALA A 213 -36.64 -5.82 -11.88
N GLN A 214 -37.06 -5.36 -13.05
CA GLN A 214 -38.43 -4.96 -13.35
C GLN A 214 -38.97 -5.83 -14.49
N MET A 215 -40.16 -6.40 -14.32
CA MET A 215 -40.86 -7.10 -15.41
C MET A 215 -41.75 -6.11 -16.15
N ASP A 216 -41.89 -6.27 -17.46
CA ASP A 216 -42.92 -5.58 -18.22
C ASP A 216 -44.33 -6.04 -17.83
N ALA A 217 -45.33 -5.25 -18.19
CA ALA A 217 -46.74 -5.52 -17.85
C ALA A 217 -47.22 -6.86 -18.41
N GLU A 218 -46.64 -7.29 -19.53
CA GLU A 218 -46.99 -8.53 -20.23
C GLU A 218 -46.19 -9.75 -19.75
N ARG A 219 -45.11 -9.55 -18.96
CA ARG A 219 -44.11 -10.57 -18.52
C ARG A 219 -43.31 -11.24 -19.64
N HIS A 220 -43.09 -10.54 -20.75
CA HIS A 220 -42.26 -11.05 -21.84
C HIS A 220 -40.77 -10.74 -21.59
N ASN A 221 -40.47 -9.58 -21.00
CA ASN A 221 -39.12 -9.09 -20.79
C ASN A 221 -38.88 -8.63 -19.35
N ALA A 222 -37.64 -8.82 -18.89
CA ALA A 222 -37.14 -8.25 -17.65
C ALA A 222 -36.05 -7.21 -17.95
N THR A 223 -36.12 -6.07 -17.26
CA THR A 223 -35.08 -5.04 -17.27
C THR A 223 -34.26 -5.15 -15.98
N LEU A 224 -32.97 -5.43 -16.10
CA LEU A 224 -32.01 -5.34 -15.02
C LEU A 224 -31.37 -3.95 -15.02
N SER A 225 -31.39 -3.27 -13.88
CA SER A 225 -30.75 -1.98 -13.67
C SER A 225 -29.62 -2.16 -12.67
N CYS A 226 -28.38 -1.85 -13.08
CA CYS A 226 -27.26 -1.78 -12.17
C CYS A 226 -26.96 -0.33 -11.84
N VAL A 227 -27.03 0.00 -10.56
CA VAL A 227 -26.79 1.35 -10.03
C VAL A 227 -25.51 1.33 -9.23
N LEU A 228 -24.54 2.17 -9.61
CA LEU A 228 -23.43 2.57 -8.76
C LEU A 228 -23.76 3.93 -8.16
N THR A 229 -23.73 4.05 -6.84
CA THR A 229 -23.92 5.33 -6.14
C THR A 229 -22.62 5.74 -5.47
N CYS A 230 -22.13 6.92 -5.83
CA CYS A 230 -20.96 7.56 -5.25
C CYS A 230 -21.38 8.38 -4.01
N ALA A 231 -20.59 8.31 -2.94
CA ALA A 231 -21.01 8.78 -1.62
C ALA A 231 -21.14 10.31 -1.51
N CYS A 232 -20.08 11.03 -1.92
CA CYS A 232 -19.95 12.47 -1.66
C CYS A 232 -20.16 13.32 -2.91
N ASP A 233 -19.54 12.93 -4.03
CA ASP A 233 -19.52 13.69 -5.28
C ASP A 233 -20.11 12.86 -6.44
N PRO A 234 -20.42 13.50 -7.58
CA PRO A 234 -20.67 12.79 -8.84
C PRO A 234 -19.58 11.75 -9.12
N CYS A 235 -19.99 10.60 -9.64
CA CYS A 235 -19.03 9.60 -10.11
C CYS A 235 -18.22 10.19 -11.26
N ASP A 236 -16.91 10.00 -11.23
CA ASP A 236 -16.00 10.51 -12.25
C ASP A 236 -16.22 9.78 -13.59
N SER A 237 -15.84 10.46 -14.68
CA SER A 237 -16.00 10.05 -16.07
C SER A 237 -15.20 8.80 -16.47
N ASP A 238 -14.23 8.41 -15.65
CA ASP A 238 -13.40 7.21 -15.78
C ASP A 238 -14.09 5.94 -15.25
N PHE A 239 -15.21 6.08 -14.53
CA PHE A 239 -16.05 4.96 -14.14
C PHE A 239 -16.93 4.51 -15.29
N ASN A 240 -16.92 3.21 -15.55
CA ASN A 240 -17.83 2.58 -16.48
C ASN A 240 -18.58 1.45 -15.79
N LEU A 241 -19.82 1.22 -16.21
CA LEU A 241 -20.58 0.05 -15.80
C LEU A 241 -20.66 -0.91 -16.96
N THR A 242 -20.49 -2.20 -16.68
CA THR A 242 -20.67 -3.24 -17.69
C THR A 242 -21.46 -4.40 -17.12
N TRP A 243 -22.09 -5.11 -18.04
CA TRP A 243 -22.65 -6.41 -17.80
C TRP A 243 -21.74 -7.46 -18.42
N SER A 244 -21.53 -8.54 -17.68
CA SER A 244 -20.96 -9.77 -18.22
C SER A 244 -21.98 -10.87 -18.04
N GLU A 245 -22.34 -11.51 -19.15
CA GLU A 245 -23.19 -12.70 -19.22
C GLU A 245 -22.39 -13.81 -19.90
N ALA A 246 -22.62 -15.05 -19.47
CA ALA A 246 -21.86 -16.20 -19.94
C ALA A 246 -22.10 -16.54 -21.42
N ASP A 247 -23.24 -16.16 -22.02
CA ASP A 247 -23.56 -16.45 -23.42
C ASP A 247 -24.79 -15.62 -23.88
N ASN A 248 -24.60 -14.44 -24.50
CA ASN A 248 -25.52 -13.85 -25.51
C ASN A 248 -25.13 -12.42 -25.98
N THR A 249 -25.60 -12.07 -27.18
CA THR A 249 -25.28 -10.86 -27.97
C THR A 249 -26.26 -9.68 -27.82
N PHE A 250 -27.12 -9.68 -26.80
CA PHE A 250 -28.12 -8.61 -26.61
C PHE A 250 -27.60 -7.49 -25.72
N ILE A 251 -26.65 -6.71 -26.23
CA ILE A 251 -26.09 -5.54 -25.52
C ILE A 251 -26.70 -4.28 -26.13
N ASN A 252 -27.85 -3.85 -25.58
CA ASN A 252 -28.26 -2.45 -25.68
C ASN A 252 -28.24 -1.88 -24.26
N SER A 253 -27.17 -1.16 -23.96
CA SER A 253 -26.91 -0.61 -22.64
C SER A 253 -26.66 0.88 -22.74
N ASP A 254 -27.62 1.67 -22.30
CA ASP A 254 -27.43 3.11 -22.14
C ASP A 254 -26.90 3.39 -20.74
N LEU A 255 -25.71 3.98 -20.67
CA LEU A 255 -25.17 4.54 -19.44
C LEU A 255 -25.88 5.87 -19.16
N ILE A 256 -26.65 5.90 -18.08
CA ILE A 256 -27.37 7.08 -17.63
C ILE A 256 -26.65 7.63 -16.40
N VAL A 257 -26.14 8.86 -16.52
CA VAL A 257 -25.53 9.60 -15.41
C VAL A 257 -26.61 10.43 -14.72
N ARG A 258 -26.82 10.23 -13.41
CA ARG A 258 -27.72 11.05 -12.59
C ARG A 258 -27.03 11.53 -11.34
N ASN A 259 -26.58 12.78 -11.33
CA ASN A 259 -25.89 13.43 -10.20
C ASN A 259 -24.77 12.57 -9.61
N ARG A 260 -25.09 11.73 -8.61
CA ARG A 260 -24.16 10.88 -7.86
C ARG A 260 -24.24 9.40 -8.22
N SER A 261 -25.03 9.04 -9.23
CA SER A 261 -25.22 7.65 -9.62
C SER A 261 -24.96 7.42 -11.10
N LEU A 262 -24.25 6.33 -11.38
CA LEU A 262 -24.18 5.73 -12.70
C LEU A 262 -25.20 4.59 -12.77
N LEU A 263 -25.94 4.54 -13.87
CA LEU A 263 -26.95 3.53 -14.12
C LEU A 263 -26.69 2.90 -15.48
N ILE A 264 -26.64 1.59 -15.54
CA ILE A 264 -26.67 0.84 -16.79
C ILE A 264 -27.88 -0.09 -16.79
N LYS A 265 -28.62 -0.12 -17.90
CA LYS A 265 -29.77 -1.00 -18.08
C LYS A 265 -29.42 -2.16 -19.01
N PHE A 266 -30.00 -3.31 -18.72
CA PHE A 266 -29.88 -4.53 -19.51
C PHE A 266 -31.26 -5.16 -19.69
N TRP A 267 -31.55 -5.59 -20.92
CA TRP A 267 -32.84 -6.15 -21.30
C TRP A 267 -32.67 -7.64 -21.58
N ILE A 268 -33.44 -8.48 -20.88
CA ILE A 268 -33.39 -9.93 -21.05
C ILE A 268 -34.81 -10.49 -21.24
N PRO A 269 -35.06 -11.31 -22.28
CA PRO A 269 -36.30 -12.03 -22.41
C PRO A 269 -36.50 -12.96 -21.21
N VAL A 270 -37.73 -13.05 -20.69
CA VAL A 270 -38.03 -13.94 -19.55
C VAL A 270 -37.72 -15.40 -19.88
N ALA A 271 -37.84 -15.80 -21.15
CA ALA A 271 -37.45 -17.13 -21.63
C ALA A 271 -35.95 -17.43 -21.44
N SER A 272 -35.09 -16.42 -21.33
CA SER A 272 -33.64 -16.55 -21.13
C SER A 272 -33.22 -16.45 -19.66
N LEU A 273 -34.13 -16.10 -18.75
CA LEU A 273 -33.84 -16.00 -17.32
C LEU A 273 -33.50 -17.38 -16.70
N GLY A 274 -32.32 -17.46 -16.08
CA GLY A 274 -31.84 -18.67 -15.38
C GLY A 274 -30.87 -19.56 -16.18
N ARG A 275 -30.43 -19.13 -17.37
CA ARG A 275 -29.42 -19.84 -18.18
C ARG A 275 -27.96 -19.52 -17.83
N GLY A 276 -27.73 -18.55 -16.95
CA GLY A 276 -26.39 -18.15 -16.52
C GLY A 276 -26.45 -17.10 -15.43
N ASP A 277 -25.28 -16.82 -14.86
CA ASP A 277 -25.11 -15.74 -13.90
C ASP A 277 -24.92 -14.42 -14.64
N VAL A 278 -25.68 -13.40 -14.23
CA VAL A 278 -25.52 -12.05 -14.76
C VAL A 278 -24.73 -11.23 -13.75
N VAL A 279 -23.55 -10.76 -14.13
CA VAL A 279 -22.68 -9.97 -13.24
C VAL A 279 -22.61 -8.54 -13.75
N CYS A 280 -23.01 -7.60 -12.91
CA CYS A 280 -22.69 -6.19 -13.10
C CYS A 280 -21.33 -5.88 -12.50
N SER A 281 -20.49 -5.19 -13.26
CA SER A 281 -19.18 -4.73 -12.80
C SER A 281 -19.05 -3.22 -12.99
N ALA A 282 -18.67 -2.53 -11.94
CA ALA A 282 -18.15 -1.17 -12.02
C ALA A 282 -16.65 -1.25 -12.32
N LEU A 283 -16.24 -0.76 -13.48
CA LEU A 283 -14.84 -0.68 -13.87
C LEU A 283 -14.32 0.74 -13.70
N ARG A 284 -13.02 0.82 -13.43
CA ARG A 284 -12.24 2.04 -13.50
C ARG A 284 -10.98 1.77 -14.29
N GLU A 285 -10.70 2.59 -15.30
CA GLU A 285 -9.56 2.37 -16.22
C GLU A 285 -9.54 0.95 -16.85
N GLY A 286 -10.71 0.32 -17.00
CA GLY A 286 -10.87 -1.03 -17.53
C GLY A 286 -10.71 -2.17 -16.51
N VAL A 287 -10.46 -1.89 -15.23
CA VAL A 287 -10.33 -2.89 -14.16
C VAL A 287 -11.57 -2.90 -13.25
N PRO A 288 -12.18 -4.06 -12.93
CA PRO A 288 -13.35 -4.12 -12.07
C PRO A 288 -13.02 -3.77 -10.61
N VAL A 289 -13.69 -2.75 -10.07
CA VAL A 289 -13.53 -2.27 -8.69
C VAL A 289 -14.61 -2.87 -7.78
N VAL A 290 -15.82 -3.03 -8.29
CA VAL A 290 -16.95 -3.66 -7.59
C VAL A 290 -17.73 -4.53 -8.55
N THR A 291 -18.11 -5.72 -8.09
CA THR A 291 -18.96 -6.64 -8.85
C THR A 291 -20.17 -7.06 -8.05
N LYS A 292 -21.32 -7.15 -8.72
CA LYS A 292 -22.55 -7.69 -8.14
C LYS A 292 -23.15 -8.72 -9.06
N LYS A 293 -23.29 -9.92 -8.51
CA LYS A 293 -23.89 -11.07 -9.18
C LYS A 293 -25.38 -11.11 -8.94
N TRP A 294 -26.15 -11.32 -10.00
CA TRP A 294 -27.58 -11.58 -9.96
C TRP A 294 -27.86 -13.02 -10.40
N CYS A 295 -28.60 -13.75 -9.56
CA CYS A 295 -29.04 -15.11 -9.82
C CYS A 295 -30.57 -15.14 -9.87
N TYR A 296 -31.15 -15.57 -10.99
CA TYR A 296 -32.59 -15.82 -11.08
C TYR A 296 -32.95 -17.14 -10.38
N ASN A 297 -33.37 -17.07 -9.12
CA ASN A 297 -33.97 -18.24 -8.47
C ASN A 297 -35.42 -18.39 -8.89
N LYS A 298 -35.69 -19.39 -9.75
CA LYS A 298 -37.06 -19.81 -10.10
C LYS A 298 -37.84 -20.35 -8.89
N SER A 299 -37.16 -20.61 -7.76
CA SER A 299 -37.71 -21.15 -6.52
C SER A 299 -37.49 -20.20 -5.33
N SER A 300 -38.50 -19.37 -5.00
CA SER A 300 -38.91 -19.15 -3.59
C SER A 300 -40.12 -18.21 -3.46
N PRO A 301 -41.36 -18.73 -3.41
CA PRO A 301 -42.52 -17.98 -2.92
C PRO A 301 -42.55 -17.86 -1.38
N LEU A 302 -41.64 -18.54 -0.66
CA LEU A 302 -41.77 -18.76 0.79
C LEU A 302 -41.01 -17.78 1.70
N ARG A 303 -40.12 -16.92 1.18
CA ARG A 303 -39.46 -15.89 2.03
C ARG A 303 -40.23 -14.57 2.14
N ALA A 304 -41.24 -14.34 1.29
CA ALA A 304 -42.11 -13.17 1.40
C ALA A 304 -43.15 -13.28 2.54
N LEU A 305 -43.43 -14.50 3.03
CA LEU A 305 -44.37 -14.72 4.13
C LEU A 305 -43.77 -14.46 5.52
N ALA A 306 -42.44 -14.49 5.66
CA ALA A 306 -41.78 -14.23 6.94
C ALA A 306 -41.91 -12.76 7.39
N TRP A 307 -41.99 -11.82 6.45
CA TRP A 307 -42.17 -10.39 6.75
C TRP A 307 -43.64 -10.00 7.02
N ILE A 308 -44.61 -10.85 6.64
CA ILE A 308 -46.04 -10.63 6.90
C ILE A 308 -46.46 -11.30 8.22
N ALA A 309 -45.83 -12.41 8.61
CA ALA A 309 -46.15 -13.09 9.87
C ALA A 309 -45.81 -12.25 11.12
N VAL A 310 -44.70 -11.50 11.09
CA VAL A 310 -44.27 -10.66 12.22
C VAL A 310 -45.29 -9.56 12.58
N PRO A 311 -45.78 -8.73 11.64
CA PRO A 311 -46.79 -7.71 11.96
C PRO A 311 -48.15 -8.30 12.35
N ILE A 312 -48.54 -9.46 11.81
CA ILE A 312 -49.80 -10.14 12.19
C ILE A 312 -49.74 -10.66 13.63
N VAL A 313 -48.63 -11.29 14.03
CA VAL A 313 -48.45 -11.77 15.42
C VAL A 313 -48.42 -10.59 16.41
N ILE A 314 -47.79 -9.47 16.04
CA ILE A 314 -47.79 -8.25 16.87
C ILE A 314 -49.21 -7.68 17.00
N LEU A 315 -50.00 -7.62 15.92
CA LEU A 315 -51.39 -7.16 15.97
C LEU A 315 -52.27 -8.08 16.84
N CYS A 316 -52.08 -9.40 16.78
CA CYS A 316 -52.78 -10.34 17.66
C CYS A 316 -52.39 -10.15 19.14
N CYS A 317 -51.12 -9.92 19.45
CA CYS A 317 -50.67 -9.67 20.81
C CYS A 317 -51.23 -8.35 21.38
N VAL A 318 -51.25 -7.29 20.58
CA VAL A 318 -51.80 -5.98 20.99
C VAL A 318 -53.31 -6.07 21.23
N SER A 319 -54.04 -6.79 20.38
CA SER A 319 -55.49 -6.96 20.54
C SER A 319 -55.85 -7.82 21.77
N VAL A 320 -55.08 -8.86 22.09
CA VAL A 320 -55.27 -9.65 23.33
C VAL A 320 -54.98 -8.82 24.59
N VAL A 321 -53.94 -7.99 24.58
CA VAL A 321 -53.63 -7.08 25.70
C VAL A 321 -54.69 -6.01 25.85
N TYR A 322 -55.16 -5.42 24.75
CA TYR A 322 -56.23 -4.43 24.78
C TYR A 322 -57.55 -5.03 25.29
N TYR A 323 -57.89 -6.25 24.87
CA TYR A 323 -59.10 -6.94 25.32
C TYR A 323 -59.03 -7.30 26.82
N ARG A 324 -57.88 -7.78 27.31
CA ARG A 324 -57.66 -8.04 28.75
C ARG A 324 -57.70 -6.76 29.59
N LYS A 325 -57.17 -5.64 29.08
CA LYS A 325 -57.20 -4.35 29.76
C LYS A 325 -58.61 -3.75 29.81
N ARG A 326 -59.42 -3.94 28.76
CA ARG A 326 -60.83 -3.52 28.74
C ARG A 326 -61.68 -4.33 29.72
N ARG A 327 -61.51 -5.67 29.76
CA ARG A 327 -62.24 -6.51 30.73
C ARG A 327 -61.96 -6.20 32.19
N ARG A 328 -60.74 -5.76 32.55
CA ARG A 328 -60.44 -5.34 33.93
C ARG A 328 -61.09 -4.02 34.32
N LYS A 329 -61.56 -3.22 33.35
CA LYS A 329 -62.20 -1.93 33.60
C LYS A 329 -63.73 -2.04 33.77
N ASP A 330 -64.30 -3.18 33.39
CA ASP A 330 -65.74 -3.48 33.53
C ASP A 330 -66.02 -4.36 34.78
N SER A 331 -65.08 -4.44 35.73
CA SER A 331 -65.18 -5.27 36.94
C SER A 331 -64.87 -4.51 38.23
N ASP A 332 -64.83 -3.18 38.20
CA ASP A 332 -64.81 -2.28 39.37
C ASP A 332 -66.03 -1.36 39.34
#